data_AF-A0A6A6LL26-F1
#
_entry.id   AF-A0A6A6LL26-F1
#
_cell.length_a   1.000
_cell.length_b   1.000
_cell.length_c   1.000
_cell.angle_alpha   90.00
_cell.angle_beta   90.00
_cell.angle_gamma   90.00
#
_symmetry.space_group_name_H-M   'P 1'
#
loop_
_entity.id
_entity.type
_entity.pdbx_description
1 polymer ?
#
loop_
_entity_poly.entity_id
_entity_poly.type
_entity_poly.pdbx_seq_one_letter_code
_entity_poly.pdbx_strand_id
1 'polypeptide(L)'
;MAMSNLLNNSQVLEKAKKELDFEIGQESLKDESDVSKLPYLQSIISETLRLHPAGPILLPHMSHSGCTIQGYDVPSSTTLFVNAWAIHRDPQLWDDAGKFKPERFEGAQGEAYNSKFLPFGLGRGACPGMGLANRVLGFTLGRMIQRFEWMKVDDQATDMTEGLGDIVFAGTESSALTLEWAMSNLLNNPQVLEKAKKELDFEIGQESLMDESDVSKLPYLQSIILETLRLHPAGPLLLPHLSRSDCTIQGYDVPSNTIVFVNAWAIHRDPQLWDDAGKFKPERFEGAQGEPYNSKFLPFGLGRRACPGMGLANRVIGFTLGCMIQCFEWMRVNAQEVDMTEGIGLTMPKAKPLEAMCKARDIMKIS
;
A
#
# COMPACT_ATOMS: atom_id res chain seq x y z
N MET A 1 -6.44 10.18 9.56
CA MET A 1 -7.79 10.76 9.82
C MET A 1 -8.38 10.27 11.14
N ALA A 2 -8.47 8.96 11.42
CA ALA A 2 -8.95 8.45 12.72
C ALA A 2 -8.25 9.10 13.93
N MET A 3 -6.92 9.13 13.94
CA MET A 3 -6.16 9.80 15.01
C MET A 3 -6.46 11.30 15.12
N SER A 4 -6.67 12.01 14.02
CA SER A 4 -7.04 13.43 14.05
C SER A 4 -8.41 13.63 14.69
N ASN A 5 -9.38 12.78 14.36
CA ASN A 5 -10.70 12.79 14.99
C ASN A 5 -10.64 12.45 16.49
N LEU A 6 -9.78 11.50 16.89
CA LEU A 6 -9.55 11.16 18.30
C LEU A 6 -8.89 12.30 19.08
N LEU A 7 -7.88 12.94 18.51
CA LEU A 7 -7.19 14.09 19.12
C LEU A 7 -8.12 15.30 19.32
N ASN A 8 -9.10 15.45 18.43
CA ASN A 8 -10.12 16.48 18.52
C ASN A 8 -11.31 16.09 19.42
N ASN A 9 -11.37 14.85 19.90
CA ASN A 9 -12.44 14.33 20.75
C ASN A 9 -11.87 13.48 21.91
N SER A 10 -11.45 14.17 22.97
CA SER A 10 -10.78 13.56 24.13
C SER A 10 -11.60 12.46 24.80
N GLN A 11 -12.93 12.58 24.81
CA GLN A 11 -13.81 11.56 25.39
C GLN A 11 -13.74 10.24 24.64
N VAL A 12 -13.72 10.29 23.30
CA VAL A 12 -13.58 9.11 22.44
C VAL A 12 -12.20 8.48 22.63
N LEU A 13 -11.13 9.28 22.66
CA LEU A 13 -9.77 8.78 22.88
C LEU A 13 -9.63 8.09 24.23
N GLU A 14 -10.16 8.68 25.30
CA GLU A 14 -10.12 8.08 26.64
C GLU A 14 -10.96 6.80 26.73
N LYS A 15 -12.10 6.73 26.04
CA LYS A 15 -12.89 5.49 25.95
C LYS A 15 -12.13 4.39 25.19
N ALA A 16 -11.45 4.73 24.09
CA ALA A 16 -10.62 3.79 23.34
C ALA A 16 -9.43 3.25 24.16
N LYS A 17 -8.74 4.13 24.90
CA LYS A 17 -7.67 3.72 25.82
C LYS A 17 -8.18 2.74 26.89
N LYS A 18 -9.33 3.04 27.51
CA LYS A 18 -9.94 2.16 28.51
C LYS A 18 -10.28 0.78 27.96
N GLU A 19 -10.79 0.71 26.73
CA GLU A 19 -11.05 -0.57 26.07
C GLU A 19 -9.74 -1.35 25.83
N LEU A 20 -8.71 -0.69 25.29
CA LEU A 20 -7.39 -1.30 25.08
C LEU A 20 -6.76 -1.80 26.38
N ASP A 21 -6.81 -1.00 27.45
CA ASP A 21 -6.28 -1.36 28.76
C ASP A 21 -7.05 -2.53 29.39
N PHE A 22 -8.36 -2.63 29.14
CA PHE A 22 -9.20 -3.69 29.70
C PHE A 22 -9.04 -5.02 28.95
N GLU A 23 -9.09 -4.99 27.61
CA GLU A 23 -9.09 -6.21 26.78
C GLU A 23 -7.67 -6.74 26.51
N ILE A 24 -6.67 -5.85 26.44
CA ILE A 24 -5.28 -6.20 26.08
C ILE A 24 -4.31 -6.02 27.27
N GLY A 25 -4.59 -5.09 28.18
CA GLY A 25 -3.72 -4.79 29.31
C GLY A 25 -2.46 -4.02 28.94
N GLN A 26 -1.39 -4.19 29.73
CA GLN A 26 -0.07 -3.58 29.45
C GLN A 26 0.73 -4.32 28.37
N GLU A 27 0.22 -5.44 27.86
CA GLU A 27 0.84 -6.12 26.72
C GLU A 27 0.55 -5.33 25.43
N SER A 28 1.51 -5.32 24.51
CA SER A 28 1.26 -4.72 23.20
C SER A 28 0.35 -5.62 22.38
N LEU A 29 -0.68 -5.07 21.73
CA LEU A 29 -1.46 -5.72 20.66
C LEU A 29 -0.58 -6.61 19.78
N LYS A 30 -0.78 -7.94 19.77
CA LYS A 30 0.16 -8.88 19.12
C LYS A 30 -0.29 -9.26 17.72
N ASP A 31 -1.57 -9.59 17.56
CA ASP A 31 -2.09 -10.16 16.33
C ASP A 31 -3.57 -9.79 16.09
N GLU A 32 -4.17 -10.39 15.07
CA GLU A 32 -5.55 -10.17 14.66
C GLU A 32 -6.57 -10.55 15.74
N SER A 33 -6.30 -11.60 16.52
CA SER A 33 -7.23 -12.09 17.54
C SER A 33 -7.44 -11.05 18.63
N ASP A 34 -6.43 -10.24 18.92
CA ASP A 34 -6.52 -9.13 19.86
C ASP A 34 -7.37 -7.98 19.32
N VAL A 35 -7.25 -7.64 18.03
CA VAL A 35 -8.07 -6.58 17.40
C VAL A 35 -9.56 -6.93 17.45
N SER A 36 -9.90 -8.21 17.28
CA SER A 36 -11.29 -8.68 17.31
C SER A 36 -12.00 -8.47 18.67
N LYS A 37 -11.23 -8.29 19.74
CA LYS A 37 -11.74 -8.02 21.10
C LYS A 37 -12.07 -6.53 21.34
N LEU A 38 -11.83 -5.66 20.35
CA LEU A 38 -11.91 -4.20 20.49
C LEU A 38 -13.07 -3.60 19.69
N PRO A 39 -14.34 -3.81 20.09
CA PRO A 39 -15.52 -3.36 19.33
C PRO A 39 -15.65 -1.84 19.23
N TYR A 40 -15.21 -1.07 20.23
CA TYR A 40 -15.24 0.38 20.19
C TYR A 40 -14.15 0.95 19.28
N LEU A 41 -12.95 0.37 19.29
CA LEU A 41 -11.91 0.67 18.29
C LEU A 41 -12.42 0.43 16.86
N GLN A 42 -13.15 -0.68 16.63
CA GLN A 42 -13.78 -0.96 15.34
C GLN A 42 -14.86 0.07 14.98
N SER A 43 -15.59 0.59 15.97
CA SER A 43 -16.57 1.65 15.80
C SER A 43 -15.92 2.99 15.39
N ILE A 44 -14.76 3.31 15.98
CA ILE A 44 -13.93 4.48 15.62
C ILE A 44 -13.47 4.40 14.16
N ILE A 45 -13.03 3.23 13.73
CA ILE A 45 -12.61 2.99 12.34
C ILE A 45 -13.79 3.15 11.40
N SER A 46 -14.94 2.57 11.75
CA SER A 46 -16.15 2.63 10.93
C SER A 46 -16.64 4.07 10.75
N GLU A 47 -16.69 4.86 11.83
CA GLU A 47 -17.07 6.28 11.76
C GLU A 47 -16.02 7.11 11.01
N THR A 48 -14.73 6.75 11.12
CA THR A 48 -13.67 7.39 10.33
C THR A 48 -13.86 7.13 8.84
N LEU A 49 -14.13 5.88 8.45
CA LEU A 49 -14.34 5.50 7.06
C LEU A 49 -15.65 6.05 6.50
N ARG A 50 -16.66 6.32 7.35
CA ARG A 50 -17.89 7.01 6.95
C ARG A 50 -17.59 8.47 6.59
N LEU A 51 -16.89 9.18 7.47
CA LEU A 51 -16.49 10.56 7.18
C LEU A 51 -15.42 10.62 6.09
N HIS A 52 -14.57 9.62 5.98
CA HIS A 52 -13.45 9.66 5.06
C HIS A 52 -13.32 8.30 4.33
N PRO A 53 -14.24 8.02 3.40
CA PRO A 53 -14.20 6.77 2.65
C PRO A 53 -12.94 6.71 1.79
N ALA A 54 -12.43 5.49 1.56
CA ALA A 54 -11.22 5.26 0.78
C ALA A 54 -11.32 5.81 -0.66
N GLY A 55 -12.54 5.86 -1.21
CA GLY A 55 -12.86 6.57 -2.44
C GLY A 55 -14.19 7.30 -2.31
N PRO A 56 -14.33 8.53 -2.85
CA PRO A 56 -15.58 9.28 -2.76
C PRO A 56 -16.71 8.66 -3.61
N ILE A 57 -16.34 8.00 -4.70
CA ILE A 57 -17.23 7.31 -5.63
C ILE A 57 -16.80 5.85 -5.68
N LEU A 58 -17.75 4.94 -5.52
CA LEU A 58 -17.52 3.50 -5.63
C LEU A 58 -17.26 3.10 -7.09
N LEU A 59 -16.68 1.91 -7.28
CA LEU A 59 -16.41 1.38 -8.61
C LEU A 59 -17.71 1.35 -9.45
N PRO A 60 -17.66 1.79 -10.72
CA PRO A 60 -18.84 1.85 -11.56
C PRO A 60 -19.43 0.45 -11.76
N HIS A 61 -20.76 0.34 -11.68
CA HIS A 61 -21.46 -0.92 -11.96
C HIS A 61 -22.43 -0.73 -13.11
N MET A 62 -22.42 -1.65 -14.07
CA MET A 62 -23.35 -1.64 -15.19
C MET A 62 -24.59 -2.47 -14.88
N SER A 63 -25.79 -1.89 -15.05
CA SER A 63 -27.05 -2.61 -14.88
C SER A 63 -27.18 -3.72 -15.95
N HIS A 64 -27.42 -4.95 -15.53
CA HIS A 64 -27.63 -6.07 -16.47
C HIS A 64 -29.08 -6.17 -16.96
N SER A 65 -30.03 -5.64 -16.19
CA SER A 65 -31.45 -5.57 -16.52
C SER A 65 -31.99 -4.18 -16.17
N GLY A 66 -33.10 -3.79 -16.78
CA GLY A 66 -33.80 -2.57 -16.35
C GLY A 66 -34.23 -2.70 -14.89
N CYS A 67 -34.06 -1.64 -14.11
CA CYS A 67 -34.49 -1.59 -12.72
C CYS A 67 -35.02 -0.20 -12.37
N THR A 68 -35.74 -0.07 -11.26
CA THR A 68 -36.21 1.23 -10.77
C THR A 68 -35.45 1.58 -9.48
N ILE A 69 -34.79 2.74 -9.44
CA ILE A 69 -34.05 3.24 -8.27
C ILE A 69 -34.75 4.51 -7.79
N GLN A 70 -35.27 4.49 -6.55
CA GLN A 70 -35.99 5.63 -5.95
C GLN A 70 -37.09 6.23 -6.86
N GLY A 71 -37.77 5.38 -7.64
CA GLY A 71 -38.84 5.79 -8.56
C GLY A 71 -38.37 6.22 -9.94
N TYR A 72 -37.06 6.21 -10.22
CA TYR A 72 -36.50 6.45 -11.55
C TYR A 72 -36.23 5.15 -12.28
N ASP A 73 -36.71 5.04 -13.52
CA ASP A 73 -36.42 3.90 -14.38
C ASP A 73 -35.00 4.00 -14.94
N VAL A 74 -34.20 2.98 -14.62
CA VAL A 74 -32.82 2.80 -15.05
C VAL A 74 -32.81 1.70 -16.12
N PRO A 75 -32.54 2.02 -17.39
CA PRO A 75 -32.43 1.02 -18.45
C PRO A 75 -31.31 0.01 -18.19
N SER A 76 -31.39 -1.15 -18.85
CA SER A 76 -30.24 -2.07 -18.89
C SER A 76 -29.04 -1.41 -19.59
N SER A 77 -27.84 -1.88 -19.27
CA SER A 77 -26.56 -1.36 -19.76
C SER A 77 -26.25 0.08 -19.32
N THR A 78 -26.90 0.57 -18.25
CA THR A 78 -26.59 1.87 -17.67
C THR A 78 -25.44 1.73 -16.67
N THR A 79 -24.39 2.54 -16.81
CA THR A 79 -23.32 2.62 -15.82
C THR A 79 -23.75 3.51 -14.65
N LEU A 80 -23.83 2.92 -13.46
CA LEU A 80 -24.19 3.60 -12.22
C LEU A 80 -22.93 3.91 -11.42
N PHE A 81 -22.88 5.16 -10.92
CA PHE A 81 -21.86 5.64 -10.00
C PHE A 81 -22.51 5.88 -8.65
N VAL A 82 -22.06 5.16 -7.62
CA VAL A 82 -22.55 5.35 -6.25
C VAL A 82 -21.60 6.28 -5.51
N ASN A 83 -22.09 7.47 -5.16
CA ASN A 83 -21.32 8.45 -4.40
C ASN A 83 -21.40 8.13 -2.89
N ALA A 84 -20.48 7.29 -2.42
CA ALA A 84 -20.41 6.92 -1.01
C ALA A 84 -20.21 8.13 -0.10
N TRP A 85 -19.38 9.11 -0.52
CA TRP A 85 -19.12 10.32 0.26
C TRP A 85 -20.39 11.13 0.54
N ALA A 86 -21.26 11.27 -0.47
CA ALA A 86 -22.54 11.97 -0.34
C ALA A 86 -23.51 11.18 0.54
N ILE A 87 -23.67 9.88 0.29
CA ILE A 87 -24.56 8.99 1.07
C ILE A 87 -24.17 9.00 2.56
N HIS A 88 -22.86 8.96 2.86
CA HIS A 88 -22.34 8.94 4.22
C HIS A 88 -22.52 10.26 4.96
N ARG A 89 -22.83 11.35 4.26
CA ARG A 89 -23.03 12.69 4.83
C ARG A 89 -24.46 13.21 4.72
N ASP A 90 -25.35 12.43 4.14
CA ASP A 90 -26.75 12.82 3.97
C ASP A 90 -27.46 12.90 5.34
N PRO A 91 -27.93 14.08 5.77
CA PRO A 91 -28.65 14.24 7.04
C PRO A 91 -29.98 13.47 7.10
N GLN A 92 -30.54 13.04 5.97
CA GLN A 92 -31.73 12.18 5.93
C GLN A 92 -31.40 10.73 6.26
N LEU A 93 -30.14 10.32 6.05
CA LEU A 93 -29.67 8.95 6.25
C LEU A 93 -28.91 8.79 7.57
N TRP A 94 -28.23 9.85 8.01
CA TRP A 94 -27.37 9.87 9.19
C TRP A 94 -27.74 11.03 10.13
N ASP A 95 -28.09 10.69 11.37
CA ASP A 95 -28.21 11.68 12.43
C ASP A 95 -26.87 12.39 12.64
N ASP A 96 -26.85 13.71 12.86
CA ASP A 96 -25.63 14.50 13.07
C ASP A 96 -24.51 14.15 12.04
N ALA A 97 -24.87 14.04 10.76
CA ALA A 97 -24.03 13.43 9.72
C ALA A 97 -22.60 13.99 9.60
N GLY A 98 -22.41 15.28 9.90
CA GLY A 98 -21.10 15.94 9.85
C GLY A 98 -20.21 15.70 11.08
N LYS A 99 -20.75 15.18 12.18
CA LYS A 99 -19.99 14.97 13.43
C LYS A 99 -19.36 13.59 13.45
N PHE A 100 -18.19 13.49 14.09
CA PHE A 100 -17.54 12.22 14.41
C PHE A 100 -18.12 11.65 15.72
N LYS A 101 -18.90 10.56 15.61
CA LYS A 101 -19.57 9.87 16.73
C LYS A 101 -19.49 8.34 16.53
N PRO A 102 -18.40 7.70 16.97
CA PRO A 102 -18.20 6.25 16.88
C PRO A 102 -19.34 5.42 17.47
N GLU A 103 -20.03 5.95 18.49
CA GLU A 103 -21.12 5.27 19.22
C GLU A 103 -22.26 4.81 18.29
N ARG A 104 -22.39 5.38 17.10
CA ARG A 104 -23.35 4.94 16.07
C ARG A 104 -23.17 3.48 15.65
N PHE A 105 -21.96 2.96 15.73
CA PHE A 105 -21.62 1.59 15.32
C PHE A 105 -21.61 0.61 16.49
N GLU A 106 -21.98 1.04 17.71
CA GLU A 106 -22.06 0.17 18.88
C GLU A 106 -23.43 -0.55 18.97
N GLY A 107 -23.39 -1.83 19.36
CA GLY A 107 -24.59 -2.63 19.66
C GLY A 107 -25.59 -2.75 18.51
N ALA A 108 -26.85 -3.02 18.83
CA ALA A 108 -27.93 -3.22 17.84
C ALA A 108 -28.23 -1.97 16.99
N GLN A 109 -27.79 -0.78 17.40
CA GLN A 109 -27.92 0.44 16.61
C GLN A 109 -27.02 0.44 15.37
N GLY A 110 -25.87 -0.23 15.43
CA GLY A 110 -24.94 -0.36 14.28
C GLY A 110 -25.55 -1.12 13.11
N GLU A 111 -26.40 -2.12 13.38
CA GLU A 111 -27.07 -2.92 12.33
C GLU A 111 -27.98 -2.07 11.44
N ALA A 112 -28.60 -1.02 11.99
CA ALA A 112 -29.44 -0.09 11.25
C ALA A 112 -28.67 0.73 10.21
N TYR A 113 -27.36 0.90 10.38
CA TYR A 113 -26.51 1.68 9.48
C TYR A 113 -25.80 0.83 8.42
N ASN A 114 -25.78 -0.50 8.57
CA ASN A 114 -25.04 -1.41 7.66
C ASN A 114 -25.44 -1.29 6.19
N SER A 115 -26.72 -1.06 5.90
CA SER A 115 -27.20 -0.92 4.51
C SER A 115 -26.82 0.41 3.86
N LYS A 116 -26.43 1.42 4.66
CA LYS A 116 -26.08 2.77 4.22
C LYS A 116 -24.58 3.05 4.37
N PHE A 117 -23.86 2.19 5.09
CA PHE A 117 -22.42 2.24 5.30
C PHE A 117 -21.70 1.45 4.19
N LEU A 118 -20.96 2.18 3.36
CA LEU A 118 -20.41 1.70 2.09
C LEU A 118 -18.92 2.03 1.94
N PRO A 119 -18.08 1.85 2.98
CA PRO A 119 -16.69 2.34 2.96
C PRO A 119 -15.83 1.65 1.90
N PHE A 120 -16.20 0.43 1.51
CA PHE A 120 -15.54 -0.35 0.47
C PHE A 120 -16.54 -1.02 -0.49
N GLY A 121 -17.73 -0.44 -0.66
CA GLY A 121 -18.81 -1.00 -1.48
C GLY A 121 -19.65 -2.10 -0.81
N LEU A 122 -20.58 -2.68 -1.57
CA LEU A 122 -21.51 -3.73 -1.14
C LEU A 122 -21.58 -4.89 -2.14
N GLY A 123 -21.92 -6.08 -1.64
CA GLY A 123 -22.20 -7.26 -2.44
C GLY A 123 -21.01 -7.72 -3.28
N ARG A 124 -21.26 -8.18 -4.52
CA ARG A 124 -20.23 -8.70 -5.43
C ARG A 124 -19.22 -7.63 -5.90
N GLY A 125 -19.53 -6.35 -5.72
CA GLY A 125 -18.64 -5.23 -6.05
C GLY A 125 -17.87 -4.66 -4.86
N ALA A 126 -17.95 -5.30 -3.68
CA ALA A 126 -17.17 -4.88 -2.52
C ALA A 126 -15.67 -5.13 -2.74
N CYS A 127 -14.83 -4.29 -2.15
CA CYS A 127 -13.38 -4.43 -2.22
C CYS A 127 -12.96 -5.79 -1.64
N PRO A 128 -12.25 -6.65 -2.40
CA PRO A 128 -11.76 -7.93 -1.87
C PRO A 128 -10.76 -7.74 -0.72
N GLY A 129 -10.09 -6.58 -0.67
CA GLY A 129 -9.19 -6.18 0.41
C GLY A 129 -9.86 -5.61 1.67
N MET A 130 -11.20 -5.53 1.75
CA MET A 130 -11.91 -4.93 2.89
C MET A 130 -11.51 -5.56 4.24
N GLY A 131 -11.39 -6.88 4.31
CA GLY A 131 -11.00 -7.58 5.54
C GLY A 131 -9.60 -7.19 5.99
N LEU A 132 -8.63 -7.23 5.07
CA LEU A 132 -7.25 -6.81 5.32
C LEU A 132 -7.17 -5.33 5.74
N ALA A 133 -7.89 -4.44 5.05
CA ALA A 133 -7.90 -3.02 5.35
C ALA A 133 -8.40 -2.76 6.78
N ASN A 134 -9.52 -3.37 7.19
CA ASN A 134 -10.04 -3.22 8.56
C ASN A 134 -9.05 -3.76 9.60
N ARG A 135 -8.39 -4.90 9.33
CA ARG A 135 -7.39 -5.48 10.23
C ARG A 135 -6.18 -4.56 10.41
N VAL A 136 -5.62 -4.07 9.30
CA VAL A 136 -4.47 -3.16 9.32
C VAL A 136 -4.84 -1.87 10.04
N LEU A 137 -6.03 -1.31 9.78
CA LEU A 137 -6.52 -0.12 10.47
C LEU A 137 -6.66 -0.34 11.98
N GLY A 138 -7.26 -1.47 12.40
CA GLY A 138 -7.43 -1.82 13.81
C GLY A 138 -6.11 -2.00 14.54
N PHE A 139 -5.22 -2.81 13.98
CA PHE A 139 -3.90 -3.03 14.55
C PHE A 139 -3.08 -1.73 14.65
N THR A 140 -3.03 -0.97 13.55
CA THR A 140 -2.26 0.29 13.49
C THR A 140 -2.80 1.31 14.47
N LEU A 141 -4.13 1.53 14.49
CA LEU A 141 -4.77 2.51 15.35
C LEU A 141 -4.64 2.12 16.83
N GLY A 142 -4.88 0.86 17.16
CA GLY A 142 -4.74 0.36 18.53
C GLY A 142 -3.30 0.51 19.05
N ARG A 143 -2.30 0.15 18.23
CA ARG A 143 -0.89 0.36 18.60
C ARG A 143 -0.50 1.82 18.69
N MET A 144 -1.04 2.68 17.83
CA MET A 144 -0.85 4.12 17.92
C MET A 144 -1.36 4.65 19.26
N ILE A 145 -2.57 4.26 19.68
CA ILE A 145 -3.17 4.69 20.95
C ILE A 145 -2.39 4.15 22.16
N GLN A 146 -1.98 2.87 22.15
CA GLN A 146 -1.27 2.26 23.28
C GLN A 146 0.17 2.79 23.45
N ARG A 147 0.89 3.03 22.35
CA ARG A 147 2.36 3.20 22.41
C ARG A 147 2.81 4.64 22.46
N PHE A 148 1.95 5.59 22.10
CA PHE A 148 2.32 7.00 22.01
C PHE A 148 1.45 7.84 22.95
N GLU A 149 2.09 8.75 23.69
CA GLU A 149 1.39 9.83 24.37
C GLU A 149 1.06 10.91 23.35
N TRP A 150 -0.22 11.05 23.05
CA TRP A 150 -0.69 12.02 22.07
C TRP A 150 -1.01 13.34 22.75
N MET A 151 -0.22 14.38 22.45
CA MET A 151 -0.50 15.75 22.85
C MET A 151 -1.21 16.49 21.72
N LYS A 152 -2.23 17.28 22.07
CA LYS A 152 -2.80 18.26 21.15
C LYS A 152 -1.77 19.38 21.00
N VAL A 153 -1.21 19.53 19.80
CA VAL A 153 -0.33 20.65 19.47
C VAL A 153 -1.23 21.75 18.90
N ASP A 154 -1.13 22.97 19.45
CA ASP A 154 -1.90 24.13 18.99
C ASP A 154 -1.67 24.42 17.49
N ASP A 155 -2.60 25.14 16.86
CA ASP A 155 -2.90 25.33 15.42
C ASP A 155 -1.75 25.56 14.40
N GLN A 156 -0.48 25.51 14.80
CA GLN A 156 0.67 25.36 13.90
C GLN A 156 0.97 23.89 13.52
N ALA A 157 0.20 22.93 14.05
CA ALA A 157 0.40 21.48 13.88
C ALA A 157 -0.31 20.85 12.66
N THR A 158 -0.58 21.63 11.61
CA THR A 158 -1.07 21.12 10.32
C THR A 158 -0.10 20.08 9.72
N ASP A 159 1.18 20.13 10.12
CA ASP A 159 2.30 19.34 9.60
C ASP A 159 2.24 17.82 9.88
N MET A 160 1.79 17.38 11.08
CA MET A 160 1.85 15.94 11.43
C MET A 160 0.76 15.10 10.75
N THR A 161 -0.44 15.65 10.60
CA THR A 161 -1.55 14.95 9.93
C THR A 161 -1.34 14.87 8.42
N GLU A 162 -0.73 15.89 7.83
CA GLU A 162 -0.31 15.90 6.43
C GLU A 162 0.84 14.90 6.21
N GLY A 163 1.87 14.92 7.06
CA GLY A 163 2.98 13.98 6.98
C GLY A 163 2.59 12.50 7.10
N LEU A 164 1.57 12.16 7.91
CA LEU A 164 1.05 10.79 7.96
C LEU A 164 0.34 10.39 6.66
N GLY A 165 -0.39 11.32 6.04
CA GLY A 165 -1.01 11.12 4.73
C GLY A 165 0.03 10.83 3.66
N ASP A 166 1.10 11.62 3.64
CA ASP A 166 2.23 11.45 2.71
C ASP A 166 2.92 10.10 2.90
N ILE A 167 3.16 9.65 4.13
CA ILE A 167 3.76 8.34 4.42
C ILE A 167 2.89 7.20 3.88
N VAL A 168 1.58 7.24 4.13
CA VAL A 168 0.65 6.20 3.69
C VAL A 168 0.56 6.18 2.16
N PHE A 169 0.40 7.34 1.53
CA PHE A 169 0.32 7.43 0.07
C PHE A 169 1.63 6.98 -0.59
N ALA A 170 2.77 7.53 -0.17
CA ALA A 170 4.06 7.20 -0.74
C ALA A 170 4.43 5.73 -0.54
N GLY A 171 4.17 5.17 0.66
CA GLY A 171 4.47 3.77 0.97
C GLY A 171 3.62 2.77 0.20
N THR A 172 2.32 3.06 0.04
CA THR A 172 1.37 2.15 -0.63
C THR A 172 1.61 2.10 -2.13
N GLU A 173 1.63 3.26 -2.78
CA GLU A 173 1.75 3.37 -4.23
C GLU A 173 3.09 2.82 -4.73
N SER A 174 4.19 3.21 -4.10
CA SER A 174 5.53 2.76 -4.53
C SER A 174 5.75 1.26 -4.37
N SER A 175 5.24 0.66 -3.29
CA SER A 175 5.36 -0.78 -3.04
C SER A 175 4.50 -1.58 -4.03
N ALA A 176 3.25 -1.15 -4.27
CA ALA A 176 2.35 -1.80 -5.22
C ALA A 176 2.91 -1.79 -6.65
N LEU A 177 3.41 -0.64 -7.12
CA LEU A 177 4.07 -0.52 -8.42
C LEU A 177 5.28 -1.45 -8.54
N THR A 178 6.12 -1.50 -7.50
CA THR A 178 7.30 -2.37 -7.51
C THR A 178 6.91 -3.85 -7.58
N LEU A 179 5.87 -4.26 -6.84
CA LEU A 179 5.35 -5.63 -6.89
C LEU A 179 4.78 -5.98 -8.27
N GLU A 180 4.03 -5.07 -8.90
CA GLU A 180 3.48 -5.26 -10.24
C GLU A 180 4.60 -5.44 -11.29
N TRP A 181 5.64 -4.61 -11.23
CA TRP A 181 6.81 -4.74 -12.10
C TRP A 181 7.61 -6.01 -11.81
N ALA A 182 7.78 -6.39 -10.54
CA ALA A 182 8.48 -7.62 -10.17
C ALA A 182 7.75 -8.84 -10.77
N MET A 183 6.44 -8.94 -10.55
CA MET A 183 5.63 -10.03 -11.10
C MET A 183 5.62 -10.04 -12.63
N SER A 184 5.55 -8.87 -13.27
CA SER A 184 5.64 -8.75 -14.73
C SER A 184 6.99 -9.29 -15.26
N ASN A 185 8.10 -8.91 -14.61
CA ASN A 185 9.43 -9.40 -14.96
C ASN A 185 9.56 -10.91 -14.73
N LEU A 186 9.05 -11.44 -13.62
CA LEU A 186 9.09 -12.87 -13.31
C LEU A 186 8.28 -13.70 -14.32
N LEU A 187 7.09 -13.24 -14.70
CA LEU A 187 6.28 -13.90 -15.73
C LEU A 187 6.95 -13.86 -17.10
N ASN A 188 7.70 -12.80 -17.42
CA ASN A 188 8.52 -12.74 -18.61
C ASN A 188 9.82 -13.56 -18.53
N ASN A 189 10.27 -13.94 -17.33
CA ASN A 189 11.49 -14.71 -17.08
C ASN A 189 11.23 -15.95 -16.19
N PRO A 190 10.60 -17.02 -16.72
CA PRO A 190 10.22 -18.19 -15.92
C PRO A 190 11.37 -18.89 -15.19
N GLN A 191 12.58 -18.85 -15.77
CA GLN A 191 13.80 -19.40 -15.14
C GLN A 191 14.14 -18.69 -13.83
N VAL A 192 13.95 -17.36 -13.79
CA VAL A 192 14.17 -16.56 -12.57
C VAL A 192 13.11 -16.89 -11.53
N LEU A 193 11.84 -16.95 -11.92
CA LEU A 193 10.73 -17.33 -11.03
C LEU A 193 10.96 -18.71 -10.41
N GLU A 194 11.36 -19.68 -11.23
CA GLU A 194 11.66 -21.04 -10.77
C GLU A 194 12.85 -21.07 -9.80
N LYS A 195 13.88 -20.27 -10.03
CA LYS A 195 15.03 -20.16 -9.10
C LYS A 195 14.62 -19.52 -7.77
N ALA A 196 13.78 -18.49 -7.77
CA ALA A 196 13.23 -17.89 -6.54
C ALA A 196 12.36 -18.88 -5.76
N LYS A 197 11.54 -19.65 -6.48
CA LYS A 197 10.71 -20.71 -5.89
C LYS A 197 11.55 -21.79 -5.22
N LYS A 198 12.65 -22.21 -5.86
CA LYS A 198 13.61 -23.18 -5.27
C LYS A 198 14.29 -22.63 -4.03
N GLU A 199 14.64 -21.34 -4.00
CA GLU A 199 15.18 -20.68 -2.81
C GLU A 199 14.17 -20.73 -1.66
N LEU A 200 12.91 -20.33 -1.91
CA LEU A 200 11.83 -20.40 -0.92
C LEU A 200 11.61 -21.82 -0.40
N ASP A 201 11.50 -22.80 -1.30
CA ASP A 201 11.29 -24.20 -0.94
C ASP A 201 12.47 -24.79 -0.14
N PHE A 202 13.70 -24.26 -0.33
CA PHE A 202 14.89 -24.71 0.39
C PHE A 202 15.03 -24.05 1.77
N GLU A 203 14.87 -22.73 1.86
CA GLU A 203 15.11 -21.96 3.09
C GLU A 203 13.93 -22.01 4.06
N ILE A 204 12.70 -22.09 3.54
CA ILE A 204 11.46 -22.04 4.33
C ILE A 204 10.80 -23.42 4.40
N GLY A 205 10.86 -24.16 3.29
CA GLY A 205 10.14 -25.43 3.14
C GLY A 205 8.71 -25.26 2.61
N GLN A 206 7.97 -26.37 2.60
CA GLN A 206 6.61 -26.45 2.06
C GLN A 206 5.54 -26.74 3.14
N GLU A 207 5.94 -26.82 4.41
CA GLU A 207 5.05 -27.14 5.53
C GLU A 207 4.48 -25.91 6.24
N SER A 208 5.08 -24.73 6.02
CA SER A 208 4.67 -23.47 6.65
C SER A 208 4.81 -22.29 5.71
N LEU A 209 3.90 -21.32 5.85
CA LEU A 209 4.01 -20.03 5.17
C LEU A 209 5.20 -19.23 5.72
N MET A 210 5.86 -18.50 4.84
CA MET A 210 6.90 -17.52 5.18
C MET A 210 6.38 -16.49 6.18
N ASP A 211 7.22 -16.10 7.14
CA ASP A 211 7.05 -14.91 7.99
C ASP A 211 7.93 -13.74 7.50
N GLU A 212 7.65 -12.52 7.94
CA GLU A 212 8.43 -11.33 7.57
C GLU A 212 9.91 -11.47 7.95
N SER A 213 10.20 -12.11 9.08
CA SER A 213 11.56 -12.33 9.56
C SER A 213 12.40 -13.22 8.63
N ASP A 214 11.74 -14.09 7.86
CA ASP A 214 12.40 -15.02 6.94
C ASP A 214 12.91 -14.35 5.66
N VAL A 215 12.45 -13.13 5.33
CA VAL A 215 12.90 -12.39 4.13
C VAL A 215 14.42 -12.24 4.09
N SER A 216 15.05 -12.11 5.26
CA SER A 216 16.51 -12.02 5.40
C SER A 216 17.27 -13.27 4.92
N LYS A 217 16.61 -14.42 4.84
CA LYS A 217 17.17 -15.69 4.37
C LYS A 217 17.10 -15.85 2.85
N LEU A 218 16.47 -14.92 2.13
CA LEU A 218 16.21 -15.02 0.68
C LEU A 218 17.03 -14.02 -0.15
N PRO A 219 18.35 -14.21 -0.29
CA PRO A 219 19.22 -13.29 -1.02
C PRO A 219 18.86 -13.17 -2.52
N TYR A 220 18.36 -14.23 -3.16
CA TYR A 220 17.98 -14.20 -4.56
C TYR A 220 16.64 -13.47 -4.76
N LEU A 221 15.66 -13.67 -3.87
CA LEU A 221 14.46 -12.83 -3.84
C LEU A 221 14.82 -11.34 -3.68
N GLN A 222 15.77 -11.02 -2.80
CA GLN A 222 16.26 -9.64 -2.65
C GLN A 222 16.91 -9.13 -3.95
N SER A 223 17.65 -9.98 -4.66
CA SER A 223 18.28 -9.65 -5.94
C SER A 223 17.24 -9.34 -7.04
N ILE A 224 16.12 -10.07 -7.05
CA ILE A 224 14.97 -9.82 -7.94
C ILE A 224 14.36 -8.44 -7.67
N ILE A 225 14.20 -8.08 -6.39
CA ILE A 225 13.63 -6.78 -5.99
C ILE A 225 14.56 -5.64 -6.39
N LEU A 226 15.87 -5.79 -6.18
CA LEU A 226 16.86 -4.77 -6.54
C LEU A 226 16.95 -4.55 -8.04
N GLU A 227 16.94 -5.62 -8.83
CA GLU A 227 16.92 -5.51 -10.30
C GLU A 227 15.58 -4.94 -10.81
N THR A 228 14.47 -5.27 -10.15
CA THR A 228 13.17 -4.64 -10.42
C THR A 228 13.23 -3.15 -10.15
N LEU A 229 13.79 -2.71 -9.02
CA LEU A 229 13.92 -1.29 -8.69
C LEU A 229 14.92 -0.55 -9.60
N ARG A 230 15.91 -1.24 -10.16
CA ARG A 230 16.84 -0.69 -11.16
C ARG A 230 16.13 -0.42 -12.47
N LEU A 231 15.42 -1.42 -12.97
CA LEU A 231 14.68 -1.29 -14.23
C LEU A 231 13.41 -0.47 -14.04
N HIS A 232 12.72 -0.54 -12.93
CA HIS A 232 11.45 0.15 -12.76
C HIS A 232 11.43 0.97 -11.47
N PRO A 233 12.29 2.00 -11.34
CA PRO A 233 12.31 2.81 -10.13
C PRO A 233 10.97 3.52 -9.97
N ALA A 234 10.35 3.37 -8.80
CA ALA A 234 9.04 3.96 -8.52
C ALA A 234 9.01 5.49 -8.75
N GLY A 235 10.13 6.18 -8.52
CA GLY A 235 10.34 7.59 -8.86
C GLY A 235 11.44 7.76 -9.92
N PRO A 236 11.13 7.77 -11.24
CA PRO A 236 12.14 7.83 -12.31
C PRO A 236 13.07 9.04 -12.24
N LEU A 237 12.55 10.20 -11.80
CA LEU A 237 13.26 11.47 -11.71
C LEU A 237 13.61 11.88 -10.26
N LEU A 238 13.35 10.98 -9.30
CA LEU A 238 13.30 11.27 -7.87
C LEU A 238 12.43 12.52 -7.56
N LEU A 239 12.40 12.95 -6.30
CA LEU A 239 11.73 14.20 -5.96
C LEU A 239 12.62 15.40 -6.33
N PRO A 240 12.05 16.52 -6.80
CA PRO A 240 12.82 17.70 -7.15
C PRO A 240 13.58 18.26 -5.94
N HIS A 241 14.81 18.68 -6.17
CA HIS A 241 15.63 19.42 -5.22
C HIS A 241 15.65 20.91 -5.58
N LEU A 242 15.82 21.77 -4.57
CA LEU A 242 16.02 23.21 -4.76
C LEU A 242 17.41 23.59 -4.25
N SER A 243 18.23 24.24 -5.08
CA SER A 243 19.54 24.74 -4.65
C SER A 243 19.37 25.85 -3.60
N ARG A 244 20.09 25.74 -2.46
CA ARG A 244 20.01 26.74 -1.37
C ARG A 244 20.95 27.93 -1.58
N SER A 245 22.02 27.71 -2.32
CA SER A 245 23.04 28.69 -2.67
C SER A 245 23.54 28.38 -4.07
N ASP A 246 24.20 29.35 -4.69
CA ASP A 246 24.92 29.12 -5.94
C ASP A 246 25.92 27.98 -5.72
N CYS A 247 25.98 27.05 -6.68
CA CYS A 247 26.92 25.94 -6.65
C CYS A 247 27.31 25.53 -8.07
N THR A 248 28.30 24.64 -8.18
CA THR A 248 28.74 24.10 -9.47
C THR A 248 28.57 22.59 -9.46
N ILE A 249 27.95 22.02 -10.50
CA ILE A 249 27.78 20.58 -10.69
C ILE A 249 28.48 20.19 -11.98
N GLN A 250 29.53 19.36 -11.92
CA GLN A 250 30.28 18.91 -13.11
C GLN A 250 30.75 20.07 -14.02
N GLY A 251 31.12 21.21 -13.43
CA GLY A 251 31.54 22.41 -14.16
C GLY A 251 30.42 23.33 -14.65
N TYR A 252 29.15 22.98 -14.42
CA TYR A 252 27.99 23.84 -14.71
C TYR A 252 27.62 24.68 -13.49
N ASP A 253 27.48 26.00 -13.68
CA ASP A 253 26.98 26.90 -12.66
C ASP A 253 25.48 26.72 -12.46
N VAL A 254 25.09 26.46 -11.22
CA VAL A 254 23.72 26.28 -10.76
C VAL A 254 23.42 27.39 -9.76
N PRO A 255 22.72 28.46 -10.18
CA PRO A 255 22.33 29.53 -9.28
C PRO A 255 21.44 29.01 -8.15
N SER A 256 21.42 29.73 -7.03
CA SER A 256 20.46 29.53 -5.94
C SER A 256 19.02 29.56 -6.45
N ASN A 257 18.15 28.79 -5.79
CA ASN A 257 16.74 28.59 -6.14
C ASN A 257 16.50 27.90 -7.50
N THR A 258 17.49 27.17 -8.01
CA THR A 258 17.31 26.31 -9.20
C THR A 258 16.71 24.97 -8.79
N ILE A 259 15.66 24.54 -9.52
CA ILE A 259 15.09 23.21 -9.37
C ILE A 259 15.95 22.19 -10.12
N VAL A 260 16.36 21.14 -9.43
CA VAL A 260 17.21 20.07 -9.96
C VAL A 260 16.49 18.73 -9.84
N PHE A 261 16.40 18.02 -10.95
CA PHE A 261 15.91 16.64 -11.01
C PHE A 261 17.08 15.67 -11.17
N VAL A 262 16.97 14.49 -10.58
CA VAL A 262 17.95 13.42 -10.72
C VAL A 262 17.30 12.28 -11.50
N ASN A 263 17.73 12.08 -12.74
CA ASN A 263 17.16 11.06 -13.61
C ASN A 263 17.68 9.66 -13.24
N ALA A 264 17.14 9.07 -12.18
CA ALA A 264 17.46 7.72 -11.73
C ALA A 264 17.21 6.67 -12.84
N TRP A 265 16.11 6.80 -13.60
CA TRP A 265 15.81 5.90 -14.72
C TRP A 265 16.94 5.85 -15.76
N ALA A 266 17.47 7.02 -16.14
CA ALA A 266 18.57 7.10 -17.11
C ALA A 266 19.88 6.53 -16.53
N ILE A 267 20.22 6.92 -15.29
CA ILE A 267 21.43 6.41 -14.60
C ILE A 267 21.37 4.88 -14.47
N HIS A 268 20.20 4.33 -14.13
CA HIS A 268 20.01 2.89 -13.93
C HIS A 268 20.03 2.09 -15.24
N ARG A 269 19.88 2.76 -16.39
CA ARG A 269 19.92 2.17 -17.75
C ARG A 269 21.12 2.57 -18.58
N ASP A 270 22.05 3.34 -18.01
CA ASP A 270 23.23 3.78 -18.74
C ASP A 270 24.12 2.58 -19.07
N PRO A 271 24.34 2.24 -20.36
CA PRO A 271 25.18 1.12 -20.77
C PRO A 271 26.65 1.30 -20.39
N GLN A 272 27.09 2.52 -20.03
CA GLN A 272 28.42 2.76 -19.47
C GLN A 272 28.53 2.34 -18.00
N LEU A 273 27.41 2.33 -17.27
CA LEU A 273 27.35 1.99 -15.85
C LEU A 273 26.87 0.55 -15.60
N TRP A 274 26.09 0.01 -16.53
CA TRP A 274 25.40 -1.27 -16.42
C TRP A 274 25.60 -2.13 -17.67
N ASP A 275 26.24 -3.29 -17.51
CA ASP A 275 26.26 -4.32 -18.55
C ASP A 275 24.84 -4.84 -18.83
N ASP A 276 24.49 -5.05 -20.10
CA ASP A 276 23.15 -5.46 -20.53
C ASP A 276 22.05 -4.60 -19.87
N ALA A 277 22.22 -3.26 -19.87
CA ALA A 277 21.44 -2.33 -19.04
C ALA A 277 19.92 -2.45 -19.17
N GLY A 278 19.40 -2.87 -20.34
CA GLY A 278 17.97 -3.05 -20.57
C GLY A 278 17.41 -4.43 -20.19
N LYS A 279 18.26 -5.41 -19.85
CA LYS A 279 17.82 -6.77 -19.52
C LYS A 279 17.57 -6.91 -18.03
N PHE A 280 16.53 -7.66 -17.66
CA PHE A 280 16.25 -8.08 -16.30
C PHE A 280 17.18 -9.24 -15.91
N LYS A 281 18.19 -8.94 -15.09
CA LYS A 281 19.22 -9.89 -14.64
C LYS A 281 19.46 -9.79 -13.12
N PRO A 282 18.64 -10.45 -12.28
CA PRO A 282 18.80 -10.45 -10.83
C PRO A 282 20.19 -10.86 -10.35
N GLU A 283 20.87 -11.75 -11.07
CA GLU A 283 22.22 -12.25 -10.75
C GLU A 283 23.25 -11.12 -10.59
N ARG A 284 22.96 -9.93 -11.11
CA ARG A 284 23.78 -8.73 -10.93
C ARG A 284 23.93 -8.32 -9.46
N PHE A 285 22.93 -8.64 -8.64
CA PHE A 285 22.86 -8.31 -7.23
C PHE A 285 23.19 -9.51 -6.32
N GLU A 286 23.46 -10.69 -6.89
CA GLU A 286 23.93 -11.83 -6.10
C GLU A 286 25.33 -11.56 -5.53
N GLY A 287 25.51 -11.86 -4.25
CA GLY A 287 26.78 -11.63 -3.57
C GLY A 287 27.13 -10.16 -3.31
N ALA A 288 26.27 -9.20 -3.71
CA ALA A 288 26.41 -7.78 -3.39
C ALA A 288 26.00 -7.46 -1.93
N GLN A 289 26.41 -8.31 -0.99
CA GLN A 289 26.19 -8.13 0.44
C GLN A 289 27.20 -7.10 0.95
N GLY A 290 26.79 -5.84 1.06
CA GLY A 290 27.49 -4.85 1.89
C GLY A 290 28.31 -3.76 1.20
N GLU A 291 28.35 -3.70 -0.13
CA GLU A 291 28.81 -2.48 -0.81
C GLU A 291 27.62 -1.51 -0.94
N PRO A 292 27.71 -0.26 -0.44
CA PRO A 292 26.68 0.73 -0.65
C PRO A 292 26.71 1.08 -2.13
N TYR A 293 25.93 0.33 -2.90
CA TYR A 293 25.56 0.54 -4.28
C TYR A 293 26.16 1.83 -4.82
N ASN A 294 27.37 1.70 -5.40
CA ASN A 294 28.12 2.79 -6.01
C ASN A 294 27.13 3.73 -6.69
N SER A 295 27.29 5.05 -6.54
CA SER A 295 26.39 6.17 -6.91
C SER A 295 25.55 6.07 -8.21
N LYS A 296 25.76 5.04 -9.03
CA LYS A 296 24.93 4.56 -10.13
C LYS A 296 23.61 3.86 -9.76
N PHE A 297 23.36 3.44 -8.52
CA PHE A 297 22.08 2.83 -8.13
C PHE A 297 21.41 3.59 -6.97
N LEU A 298 20.21 4.09 -7.25
CA LEU A 298 19.54 5.16 -6.51
C LEU A 298 18.01 4.91 -6.36
N PRO A 299 17.53 3.69 -6.06
CA PRO A 299 16.10 3.40 -6.05
C PRO A 299 15.33 4.18 -4.95
N PHE A 300 16.05 4.65 -3.94
CA PHE A 300 15.53 5.39 -2.79
C PHE A 300 16.19 6.77 -2.64
N GLY A 301 16.91 7.24 -3.66
CA GLY A 301 17.75 8.44 -3.57
C GLY A 301 18.94 8.28 -2.61
N LEU A 302 19.61 9.40 -2.30
CA LEU A 302 20.77 9.46 -1.42
C LEU A 302 20.80 10.75 -0.58
N GLY A 303 21.60 10.73 0.50
CA GLY A 303 21.86 11.89 1.34
C GLY A 303 20.65 12.32 2.19
N ARG A 304 20.55 13.62 2.48
CA ARG A 304 19.56 14.19 3.42
C ARG A 304 18.08 13.96 3.03
N ARG A 305 17.81 13.64 1.77
CA ARG A 305 16.46 13.38 1.24
C ARG A 305 16.31 11.94 0.73
N ALA A 306 17.19 11.03 1.16
CA ALA A 306 16.99 9.61 0.95
C ALA A 306 15.64 9.17 1.54
N CYS A 307 15.00 8.20 0.90
CA CYS A 307 13.66 7.75 1.26
C CYS A 307 13.62 7.28 2.73
N PRO A 308 12.81 7.90 3.60
CA PRO A 308 12.69 7.47 4.99
C PRO A 308 11.98 6.10 5.10
N GLY A 309 11.23 5.70 4.07
CA GLY A 309 10.52 4.43 3.99
C GLY A 309 11.34 3.25 3.47
N MET A 310 12.63 3.41 3.12
CA MET A 310 13.46 2.36 2.49
C MET A 310 13.42 1.02 3.25
N GLY A 311 13.58 1.07 4.58
CA GLY A 311 13.58 -0.14 5.40
C GLY A 311 12.21 -0.84 5.44
N LEU A 312 11.12 -0.07 5.45
CA LEU A 312 9.76 -0.63 5.39
C LEU A 312 9.45 -1.20 4.00
N ALA A 313 9.81 -0.47 2.94
CA ALA A 313 9.58 -0.90 1.57
C ALA A 313 10.24 -2.25 1.27
N ASN A 314 11.52 -2.42 1.63
CA ASN A 314 12.24 -3.68 1.39
C ASN A 314 11.57 -4.86 2.10
N ARG A 315 11.08 -4.67 3.33
CA ARG A 315 10.36 -5.72 4.08
C ARG A 315 9.01 -6.05 3.46
N VAL A 316 8.19 -5.04 3.19
CA VAL A 316 6.84 -5.21 2.63
C VAL A 316 6.92 -5.85 1.24
N ILE A 317 7.81 -5.36 0.37
CA ILE A 317 7.98 -5.90 -0.98
C ILE A 317 8.56 -7.32 -0.90
N GLY A 318 9.58 -7.54 -0.07
CA GLY A 318 10.20 -8.86 0.14
C GLY A 318 9.19 -9.90 0.61
N PHE A 319 8.49 -9.61 1.70
CA PHE A 319 7.48 -10.49 2.26
C PHE A 319 6.34 -10.76 1.26
N THR A 320 5.77 -9.70 0.67
CA THR A 320 4.63 -9.86 -0.24
C THR A 320 5.00 -10.65 -1.49
N LEU A 321 6.15 -10.34 -2.11
CA LEU A 321 6.62 -11.07 -3.29
C LEU A 321 6.94 -12.52 -2.96
N GLY A 322 7.59 -12.77 -1.82
CA GLY A 322 7.88 -14.11 -1.31
C GLY A 322 6.61 -14.93 -1.13
N CYS A 323 5.60 -14.39 -0.44
CA CYS A 323 4.29 -15.03 -0.28
C CYS A 323 3.60 -15.27 -1.62
N MET A 324 3.63 -14.32 -2.56
CA MET A 324 3.03 -14.52 -3.89
C MET A 324 3.65 -15.74 -4.60
N ILE A 325 4.98 -15.88 -4.59
CA ILE A 325 5.70 -16.99 -5.22
C ILE A 325 5.49 -18.31 -4.46
N GLN A 326 5.49 -18.26 -3.12
CA GLN A 326 5.32 -19.44 -2.28
C GLN A 326 3.91 -20.02 -2.41
N CYS A 327 2.88 -19.17 -2.41
CA CYS A 327 1.49 -19.60 -2.30
C CYS A 327 0.85 -19.97 -3.65
N PHE A 328 1.40 -19.49 -4.77
CA PHE A 328 0.74 -19.63 -6.07
C PHE A 328 1.71 -20.04 -7.19
N GLU A 329 1.22 -20.89 -8.09
CA GLU A 329 1.79 -21.05 -9.43
C GLU A 329 1.28 -19.91 -10.31
N TRP A 330 2.19 -19.08 -10.82
CA TRP A 330 1.86 -17.95 -11.67
C TRP A 330 2.07 -18.28 -13.15
N MET A 331 1.10 -17.90 -13.96
CA MET A 331 1.11 -18.11 -15.40
C MET A 331 0.62 -16.85 -16.11
N ARG A 332 1.10 -16.66 -17.33
CA ARG A 332 0.56 -15.64 -18.24
C ARG A 332 -0.85 -16.06 -18.67
N VAL A 333 -1.70 -15.08 -18.97
CA VAL A 333 -3.08 -15.32 -19.45
C VAL A 333 -3.10 -16.03 -20.81
N ASN A 334 -2.06 -15.83 -21.62
CA ASN A 334 -1.90 -16.45 -22.93
C ASN A 334 -0.40 -16.65 -23.23
N ALA A 335 -0.08 -17.16 -24.42
CA ALA A 335 1.30 -17.43 -24.83
C ALA A 335 2.16 -16.17 -25.07
N GLN A 336 1.56 -14.98 -25.14
CA GLN A 336 2.30 -13.73 -25.35
C GLN A 336 3.04 -13.33 -24.08
N GLU A 337 4.09 -12.52 -24.26
CA GLU A 337 4.75 -11.86 -23.15
C GLU A 337 3.85 -10.81 -22.49
N VAL A 338 4.06 -10.59 -21.20
CA VAL A 338 3.47 -9.47 -20.48
C VAL A 338 3.98 -8.18 -21.12
N ASP A 339 3.08 -7.25 -21.42
CA ASP A 339 3.41 -5.93 -21.95
C ASP A 339 4.27 -5.16 -20.94
N MET A 340 5.50 -4.79 -21.32
CA MET A 340 6.45 -4.09 -20.44
C MET A 340 6.50 -2.57 -20.71
N THR A 341 5.53 -2.03 -21.43
CA THR A 341 5.49 -0.60 -21.77
C THR A 341 5.29 0.23 -20.51
N GLU A 342 6.13 1.24 -20.33
CA GLU A 342 6.03 2.21 -19.23
C GLU A 342 4.86 3.18 -19.50
N GLY A 343 4.05 3.42 -18.48
CA GLY A 343 2.94 4.37 -18.50
C GLY A 343 3.38 5.80 -18.22
N ILE A 344 2.43 6.74 -18.28
CA ILE A 344 2.69 8.16 -18.06
C ILE A 344 2.29 8.52 -16.63
N GLY A 345 3.21 9.13 -15.87
CA GLY A 345 2.94 9.58 -14.51
C GLY A 345 4.16 10.21 -13.83
N LEU A 346 3.96 10.70 -12.59
CA LEU A 346 5.05 11.11 -11.70
C LEU A 346 5.83 9.88 -11.19
N THR A 347 5.11 8.79 -10.98
CA THR A 347 5.66 7.46 -10.73
C THR A 347 5.91 6.73 -12.05
N MET A 348 6.37 5.48 -11.99
CA MET A 348 6.55 4.62 -13.15
C MET A 348 5.50 3.50 -13.22
N PRO A 349 4.22 3.81 -13.56
CA PRO A 349 3.23 2.77 -13.74
C PRO A 349 3.49 1.99 -15.03
N LYS A 350 2.83 0.83 -15.17
CA LYS A 350 2.72 0.17 -16.48
C LYS A 350 1.69 0.91 -17.35
N ALA A 351 1.89 0.91 -18.67
CA ALA A 351 0.90 1.43 -19.60
C ALA A 351 -0.37 0.56 -19.65
N LYS A 352 -0.20 -0.75 -19.43
CA LYS A 352 -1.28 -1.72 -19.25
C LYS A 352 -1.07 -2.46 -17.93
N PRO A 353 -2.08 -2.51 -17.05
CA PRO A 353 -1.99 -3.28 -15.81
C PRO A 353 -1.60 -4.74 -16.07
N LEU A 354 -0.92 -5.37 -15.12
CA LEU A 354 -0.60 -6.78 -15.18
C LEU A 354 -1.87 -7.63 -15.11
N GLU A 355 -2.09 -8.46 -16.13
CA GLU A 355 -3.06 -9.55 -16.09
C GLU A 355 -2.31 -10.89 -16.02
N ALA A 356 -2.63 -11.71 -15.02
CA ALA A 356 -2.00 -13.00 -14.80
C ALA A 356 -3.00 -14.02 -14.25
N MET A 357 -2.73 -15.30 -14.53
CA MET A 357 -3.43 -16.42 -13.90
C MET A 357 -2.60 -16.93 -12.73
N CYS A 358 -3.27 -17.22 -11.61
CA CYS A 358 -2.64 -17.87 -10.47
C CYS A 358 -3.42 -19.13 -10.08
N LYS A 359 -2.69 -20.18 -9.71
CA LYS A 359 -3.25 -21.39 -9.13
C LYS A 359 -2.65 -21.58 -7.75
N ALA A 360 -3.49 -21.69 -6.72
CA ALA A 360 -3.03 -21.97 -5.37
C ALA A 360 -2.20 -23.28 -5.34
N ARG A 361 -1.04 -23.21 -4.70
CA ARG A 361 -0.17 -24.37 -4.44
C ARG A 361 -0.70 -25.18 -3.26
N ASP A 362 -0.23 -26.41 -3.11
CA ASP A 362 -0.71 -27.32 -2.05
C ASP A 362 -0.43 -26.79 -0.64
N ILE A 363 0.59 -25.96 -0.46
CA ILE A 363 0.87 -25.28 0.82
C ILE A 363 -0.31 -24.45 1.35
N MET A 364 -1.15 -23.92 0.45
CA MET A 364 -2.36 -23.17 0.81
C MET A 364 -3.52 -24.06 1.28
N LYS A 365 -3.40 -25.38 1.17
CA LYS A 365 -4.40 -26.34 1.68
C LYS A 365 -4.11 -26.79 3.11
N ILE A 366 -2.95 -26.40 3.66
CA ILE A 366 -2.44 -26.84 4.96
C ILE A 366 -2.90 -25.89 6.10
N SER A 367 -3.46 -24.71 5.77
CA SER A 367 -3.91 -23.69 6.74
C SER A 367 -5.34 -23.89 7.23
#